data_AF-A0A381EGF6-F1
#
_entry.id   AF-A0A381EGF6-F1
#
_cell.length_a   1.000
_cell.length_b   1.000
_cell.length_c   1.000
_cell.angle_alpha   90.00
_cell.angle_beta   90.00
_cell.angle_gamma   90.00
#
_symmetry.space_group_name_H-M   'P 1'
#
loop_
_entity.id
_entity.type
_entity.pdbx_description
1 polymer ?
#
loop_
_entity_poly.entity_id
_entity_poly.type
_entity_poly.pdbx_seq_one_letter_code
_entity_poly.pdbx_strand_id
1 'polypeptide(L)'
;MLVDKTYKIKSCDDVELGIKRESKLEFRLCWEDSEPVRLLLVLNQGLGDDINNSFFKLIMQALAKKHNAAVIAANYHNIGNRPQVGAKMGMDDFDKNIVEQFCKVNGIPLHPDFKTSEFAFNIHQILSNFIKISKENGVIAKDFKLAMSATLLPARNEYQNFGIMPALDILNALFYVQKHPPFSTGGGG
;
A
#
# COMPACT_ATOMS: atom_id res chain seq x y z
N MET A 1 -13.44 -7.38 -29.44
CA MET A 1 -12.18 -7.98 -28.94
C MET A 1 -11.92 -7.45 -27.54
N LEU A 2 -11.55 -8.31 -26.58
CA LEU A 2 -11.23 -7.88 -25.22
C LEU A 2 -10.01 -6.95 -25.22
N VAL A 3 -10.14 -5.80 -24.58
CA VAL A 3 -9.08 -4.81 -24.39
C VAL A 3 -8.78 -4.66 -22.90
N ASP A 4 -7.50 -4.65 -22.53
CA ASP A 4 -7.00 -4.44 -21.17
C ASP A 4 -5.84 -3.43 -21.24
N LYS A 5 -6.02 -2.26 -20.64
CA LYS A 5 -5.05 -1.15 -20.68
C LYS A 5 -4.81 -0.59 -19.30
N THR A 6 -3.59 -0.12 -19.07
CA THR A 6 -3.20 0.62 -17.86
C THR A 6 -2.97 2.09 -18.21
N TYR A 7 -3.48 2.97 -17.36
CA TYR A 7 -3.43 4.42 -17.49
C TYR A 7 -2.68 5.01 -16.28
N LYS A 8 -2.00 6.14 -16.50
CA LYS A 8 -1.34 6.92 -15.44
C LYS A 8 -1.76 8.37 -15.54
N ILE A 9 -2.48 8.86 -14.54
CA ILE A 9 -3.04 10.21 -14.50
C ILE A 9 -2.56 10.96 -13.26
N LYS A 10 -2.68 12.28 -13.27
CA LYS A 10 -2.52 13.07 -12.06
C LYS A 10 -3.81 12.95 -11.23
N SER A 11 -3.69 12.66 -9.94
CA SER A 11 -4.81 12.67 -8.99
C SER A 11 -4.87 14.00 -8.24
N CYS A 12 -5.48 14.01 -7.05
CA CYS A 12 -5.52 15.15 -6.15
C CYS A 12 -4.37 15.14 -5.13
N ASP A 13 -4.06 16.33 -4.64
CA ASP A 13 -3.27 16.56 -3.42
C ASP A 13 -4.15 16.29 -2.18
N ASP A 14 -3.52 16.00 -1.04
CA ASP A 14 -4.25 15.92 0.22
C ASP A 14 -4.46 17.33 0.77
N VAL A 15 -5.69 17.82 0.62
CA VAL A 15 -6.08 19.18 1.03
C VAL A 15 -6.20 19.29 2.55
N GLU A 16 -6.55 18.20 3.25
CA GLU A 16 -6.71 18.20 4.71
C GLU A 16 -5.36 18.43 5.40
N LEU A 17 -4.31 17.78 4.91
CA LEU A 17 -2.97 17.86 5.48
C LEU A 17 -2.05 18.84 4.74
N GLY A 18 -2.51 19.43 3.62
CA GLY A 18 -1.70 20.30 2.77
C GLY A 18 -0.53 19.58 2.10
N ILE A 19 -0.63 18.27 1.90
CA ILE A 19 0.44 17.42 1.37
C ILE A 19 0.26 17.27 -0.14
N LYS A 20 1.28 17.65 -0.90
CA LYS A 20 1.31 17.45 -2.35
C LYS A 20 1.55 15.99 -2.67
N ARG A 21 0.82 15.47 -3.64
CA ARG A 21 1.02 14.11 -4.12
C ARG A 21 2.20 14.04 -5.09
N GLU A 22 3.11 13.11 -4.83
CA GLU A 22 4.26 12.84 -5.71
C GLU A 22 3.94 11.77 -6.77
N SER A 23 3.18 10.74 -6.39
CA SER A 23 2.85 9.60 -7.25
C SER A 23 1.72 9.91 -8.24
N LYS A 24 1.81 9.37 -9.46
CA LYS A 24 0.67 9.35 -10.38
C LYS A 24 -0.32 8.26 -9.94
N LEU A 25 -1.61 8.52 -10.14
CA LEU A 25 -2.63 7.48 -10.02
C LEU A 25 -2.54 6.57 -11.23
N GLU A 26 -2.31 5.30 -10.95
CA GLU A 26 -2.30 4.22 -11.93
C GLU A 26 -3.59 3.43 -11.83
N PHE A 27 -4.28 3.22 -12.94
CA PHE A 27 -5.49 2.40 -12.96
C PHE A 27 -5.56 1.55 -14.22
N ARG A 28 -6.26 0.42 -14.13
CA ARG A 28 -6.52 -0.51 -15.21
C ARG A 28 -7.96 -0.38 -15.68
N LEU A 29 -8.16 -0.46 -16.99
CA LEU A 29 -9.45 -0.44 -17.65
C LEU A 29 -9.55 -1.64 -18.58
N CYS A 30 -10.63 -2.40 -18.44
CA CYS A 30 -10.89 -3.59 -19.26
C CYS A 30 -12.31 -3.55 -19.84
N TRP A 31 -12.46 -3.77 -21.14
CA TRP A 31 -13.76 -3.81 -21.81
C TRP A 31 -13.73 -4.76 -23.02
N GLU A 32 -14.90 -5.12 -23.53
CA GLU A 32 -15.06 -5.88 -24.76
C GLU A 32 -15.40 -4.92 -25.91
N ASP A 33 -14.49 -4.77 -26.88
CA ASP A 33 -14.59 -3.74 -27.93
C ASP A 33 -15.53 -4.13 -29.09
N SER A 34 -16.01 -5.37 -29.12
CA SER A 34 -16.94 -5.82 -30.18
C SER A 34 -18.37 -5.33 -30.00
N GLU A 35 -18.74 -4.90 -28.79
CA GLU A 35 -20.10 -4.47 -28.44
C GLU A 35 -20.05 -3.13 -27.72
N PRO A 36 -21.08 -2.26 -27.84
CA PRO A 36 -21.14 -1.03 -27.08
C PRO A 36 -21.14 -1.29 -25.57
N VAL A 37 -20.33 -0.54 -24.83
CA VAL A 37 -20.32 -0.59 -23.37
C VAL A 37 -21.63 -0.03 -22.84
N ARG A 38 -22.27 -0.79 -21.95
CA ARG A 38 -23.58 -0.46 -21.35
C ARG A 38 -23.49 0.02 -19.92
N LEU A 39 -22.39 -0.25 -19.24
CA LEU A 39 -22.19 0.12 -17.84
C LEU A 39 -20.71 0.22 -17.47
N LEU A 40 -20.43 1.08 -16.49
CA LEU A 40 -19.12 1.16 -15.84
C LEU A 40 -19.15 0.35 -14.55
N LEU A 41 -18.19 -0.55 -14.38
CA LEU A 41 -17.97 -1.25 -13.11
C LEU A 41 -16.69 -0.77 -12.49
N VAL A 42 -16.71 -0.47 -11.20
CA VAL A 42 -15.50 -0.17 -10.43
C VAL A 42 -15.24 -1.37 -9.52
N LEU A 43 -14.08 -2.00 -9.71
CA LEU A 43 -13.65 -3.12 -8.88
C LEU A 43 -12.58 -2.63 -7.89
N ASN A 44 -12.92 -2.66 -6.61
CA ASN A 44 -12.02 -2.28 -5.52
C ASN A 44 -11.28 -3.52 -4.98
N GLN A 45 -9.95 -3.44 -4.86
CA GLN A 45 -9.12 -4.54 -4.33
C GLN A 45 -9.27 -4.73 -2.81
N GLY A 46 -9.85 -3.75 -2.11
CA GLY A 46 -9.90 -3.76 -0.64
C GLY A 46 -8.49 -3.90 -0.07
N LEU A 47 -8.34 -4.72 0.98
CA LEU A 47 -7.05 -5.04 1.61
C LEU A 47 -6.23 -6.12 0.85
N GLY A 48 -6.47 -6.28 -0.45
CA GLY A 48 -5.85 -7.29 -1.30
C GLY A 48 -4.52 -6.88 -1.95
N ASP A 49 -4.29 -7.40 -3.14
CA ASP A 49 -3.13 -7.13 -4.00
C ASP A 49 -3.41 -5.95 -4.95
N ASP A 50 -2.42 -5.53 -5.73
CA ASP A 50 -2.55 -4.42 -6.69
C ASP A 50 -3.24 -4.87 -8.01
N ILE A 51 -3.44 -3.93 -8.94
CA ILE A 51 -4.07 -4.20 -10.26
C ILE A 51 -3.25 -5.14 -11.16
N ASN A 52 -2.03 -5.53 -10.77
CA ASN A 52 -1.18 -6.44 -11.52
C ASN A 52 -1.41 -7.90 -11.17
N ASN A 53 -2.16 -8.20 -10.10
CA ASN A 53 -2.53 -9.54 -9.72
C ASN A 53 -3.28 -10.29 -10.84
N SER A 54 -2.83 -11.51 -11.18
CA SER A 54 -3.39 -12.30 -12.29
C SER A 54 -4.83 -12.75 -12.06
N PHE A 55 -5.18 -13.13 -10.83
CA PHE A 55 -6.56 -13.52 -10.50
C PHE A 55 -7.51 -12.32 -10.57
N PHE A 56 -7.04 -11.15 -10.10
CA PHE A 56 -7.79 -9.91 -10.19
C PHE A 56 -8.06 -9.50 -11.65
N LYS A 57 -7.05 -9.63 -12.54
CA LYS A 57 -7.22 -9.40 -13.99
C LYS A 57 -8.26 -10.34 -14.60
N LEU A 58 -8.22 -11.63 -14.25
CA LEU A 58 -9.19 -12.61 -14.75
C LEU A 58 -10.63 -12.20 -14.40
N ILE A 59 -10.85 -11.75 -13.15
CA ILE A 59 -12.16 -11.25 -12.71
C ILE A 59 -12.59 -10.04 -13.55
N MET A 60 -11.70 -9.05 -13.75
CA MET A 60 -12.02 -7.88 -14.55
C MET A 60 -12.45 -8.26 -15.98
N GLN A 61 -11.71 -9.17 -16.62
CA GLN A 61 -12.00 -9.63 -17.98
C GLN A 61 -13.31 -10.42 -18.07
N ALA A 62 -13.60 -11.26 -17.08
CA ALA A 62 -14.85 -12.01 -17.01
C ALA A 62 -16.06 -11.09 -16.84
N LEU A 63 -15.95 -10.07 -15.98
CA LEU A 63 -16.99 -9.07 -15.77
C LEU A 63 -17.24 -8.22 -17.01
N ALA A 64 -16.16 -7.75 -17.67
CA ALA A 64 -16.25 -6.98 -18.91
C ALA A 64 -17.05 -7.73 -19.98
N LYS A 65 -16.70 -9.00 -20.23
CA LYS A 65 -17.37 -9.85 -21.24
C LYS A 65 -18.82 -10.18 -20.87
N LYS A 66 -19.06 -10.58 -19.62
CA LYS A 66 -20.38 -11.05 -19.19
C LYS A 66 -21.43 -9.94 -19.21
N HIS A 67 -21.02 -8.70 -18.97
CA HIS A 67 -21.94 -7.59 -18.73
C HIS A 67 -21.86 -6.46 -19.76
N ASN A 68 -21.08 -6.61 -20.83
CA ASN A 68 -20.74 -5.52 -21.77
C ASN A 68 -20.33 -4.25 -21.01
N ALA A 69 -19.43 -4.45 -20.05
CA ALA A 69 -19.02 -3.43 -19.10
C ALA A 69 -17.59 -2.96 -19.38
N ALA A 70 -17.34 -1.70 -19.07
CA ALA A 70 -15.98 -1.22 -18.88
C ALA A 70 -15.65 -1.29 -17.38
N VAL A 71 -14.71 -2.16 -17.04
CA VAL A 71 -14.30 -2.45 -15.66
C VAL A 71 -13.05 -1.65 -15.33
N ILE A 72 -13.14 -0.83 -14.29
CA ILE A 72 -12.10 0.09 -13.81
C ILE A 72 -11.57 -0.44 -12.47
N ALA A 73 -10.25 -0.40 -12.30
CA ALA A 73 -9.60 -0.75 -11.05
C ALA A 73 -8.39 0.15 -10.82
N ALA A 74 -8.30 0.80 -9.66
CA ALA A 74 -7.24 1.76 -9.37
C ALA A 74 -6.22 1.23 -8.36
N ASN A 75 -4.93 1.43 -8.61
CA ASN A 75 -3.89 1.40 -7.58
C ASN A 75 -4.01 2.68 -6.74
N TYR A 76 -5.01 2.69 -5.87
CA TYR A 76 -5.40 3.84 -5.05
C TYR A 76 -4.30 4.22 -4.04
N HIS A 77 -4.44 5.40 -3.43
CA HIS A 77 -3.47 5.96 -2.49
C HIS A 77 -3.13 4.97 -1.37
N ASN A 78 -1.84 4.74 -1.15
CA ASN A 78 -1.33 3.82 -0.14
C ASN A 78 -1.74 2.35 -0.37
N ILE A 79 -2.02 1.95 -1.62
CA ILE A 79 -2.18 0.52 -1.98
C ILE A 79 -0.91 -0.27 -1.64
N GLY A 80 0.27 0.36 -1.77
CA GLY A 80 1.58 -0.22 -1.49
C GLY A 80 1.92 -0.35 -0.01
N ASN A 81 0.93 -0.59 0.86
CA ASN A 81 1.07 -0.64 2.32
C ASN A 81 1.27 -2.05 2.90
N ARG A 82 1.51 -3.06 2.06
CA ARG A 82 1.79 -4.44 2.49
C ARG A 82 3.02 -5.01 1.77
N PRO A 83 3.69 -6.02 2.35
CA PRO A 83 4.86 -6.63 1.72
C PRO A 83 4.63 -7.13 0.29
N GLN A 84 3.49 -7.76 0.02
CA GLN A 84 3.16 -8.29 -1.31
C GLN A 84 3.06 -7.21 -2.41
N VAL A 85 2.83 -5.96 -2.01
CA VAL A 85 2.71 -4.77 -2.88
C VAL A 85 3.85 -3.78 -2.65
N GLY A 86 4.95 -4.24 -2.05
CA GLY A 86 6.22 -3.55 -1.98
C GLY A 86 6.52 -2.79 -0.68
N ALA A 87 5.63 -2.83 0.32
CA ALA A 87 5.95 -2.22 1.61
C ALA A 87 7.13 -2.92 2.29
N LYS A 88 7.96 -2.15 2.99
CA LYS A 88 9.11 -2.67 3.74
C LYS A 88 8.85 -2.55 5.23
N MET A 89 9.31 -3.54 6.00
CA MET A 89 9.33 -3.42 7.46
C MET A 89 10.53 -2.57 7.89
N GLY A 90 10.25 -1.45 8.52
CA GLY A 90 11.25 -0.56 9.09
C GLY A 90 10.91 -0.16 10.52
N MET A 91 11.65 0.82 11.05
CA MET A 91 11.37 1.43 12.34
C MET A 91 11.18 2.93 12.16
N ASP A 92 10.01 3.42 12.54
CA ASP A 92 9.77 4.87 12.64
C ASP A 92 10.40 5.43 13.92
N ASP A 93 10.22 6.73 14.16
CA ASP A 93 10.76 7.37 15.36
C ASP A 93 10.13 6.83 16.64
N PHE A 94 8.87 6.38 16.60
CA PHE A 94 8.20 5.79 17.74
C PHE A 94 8.81 4.41 18.09
N ASP A 95 8.97 3.55 17.08
CA ASP A 95 9.62 2.25 17.18
C ASP A 95 11.05 2.41 17.74
N LYS A 96 11.81 3.39 17.20
CA LYS A 96 13.18 3.67 17.66
C LYS A 96 13.19 4.13 19.11
N ASN A 97 12.31 5.06 19.49
CA ASN A 97 12.22 5.56 20.86
C ASN A 97 11.94 4.45 21.88
N ILE A 98 11.08 3.48 21.55
CA ILE A 98 10.81 2.33 22.42
C ILE A 98 12.11 1.56 22.71
N VAL A 99 12.88 1.26 21.68
CA VAL A 99 14.15 0.52 21.83
C VAL A 99 15.17 1.35 22.61
N GLU A 100 15.30 2.65 22.32
CA GLU A 100 16.24 3.53 23.03
C GLU A 100 15.92 3.61 24.53
N GLN A 101 14.64 3.78 24.89
CA GLN A 101 14.22 3.81 26.29
C GLN A 101 14.44 2.47 26.98
N PHE A 102 14.13 1.36 26.30
CA PHE A 102 14.39 0.02 26.84
C PHE A 102 15.87 -0.18 27.15
N CYS A 103 16.73 0.13 26.18
CA CYS A 103 18.18 0.02 26.35
C CYS A 103 18.68 0.90 27.50
N LYS A 104 18.22 2.15 27.57
CA LYS A 104 18.60 3.10 28.63
C LYS A 104 18.21 2.61 30.03
N VAL A 105 16.97 2.15 30.23
CA VAL A 105 16.47 1.68 31.55
C VAL A 105 17.23 0.45 32.04
N ASN A 106 17.69 -0.40 31.12
CA ASN A 106 18.35 -1.66 31.46
C ASN A 106 19.89 -1.58 31.38
N GLY A 107 20.46 -0.39 31.15
CA GLY A 107 21.91 -0.22 31.02
C GLY A 107 22.52 -0.97 29.82
N ILE A 108 21.71 -1.24 28.79
CA ILE A 108 22.15 -1.94 27.58
C ILE A 108 22.69 -0.89 26.60
N PRO A 109 23.95 -1.02 26.13
CA PRO A 109 24.47 -0.10 25.12
C PRO A 109 23.75 -0.31 23.79
N LEU A 110 23.28 0.78 23.17
CA LEU A 110 22.77 0.75 21.80
C LEU A 110 23.92 0.50 20.83
N HIS A 111 23.72 -0.39 19.87
CA HIS A 111 24.67 -0.61 18.79
C HIS A 111 24.82 0.69 17.97
N PRO A 112 26.03 1.08 17.52
CA PRO A 112 26.22 2.30 16.72
C PRO A 112 25.32 2.36 15.48
N ASP A 113 25.15 1.22 14.81
CA ASP A 113 24.31 1.10 13.61
C ASP A 113 22.81 1.18 13.91
N PHE A 114 22.39 1.19 15.18
CA PHE A 114 20.96 1.30 15.53
C PHE A 114 20.35 2.59 14.97
N LYS A 115 21.10 3.70 15.04
CA LYS A 115 20.63 5.01 14.58
C LYS A 115 20.55 5.13 13.06
N THR A 116 21.32 4.30 12.35
CA THR A 116 21.40 4.32 10.88
C THR A 116 20.62 3.18 10.23
N SER A 117 20.17 2.19 10.99
CA SER A 117 19.39 1.07 10.48
C SER A 117 17.96 1.50 10.16
N GLU A 118 17.59 1.40 8.88
CA GLU A 118 16.20 1.57 8.44
C GLU A 118 15.36 0.30 8.65
N PHE A 119 16.00 -0.86 8.85
CA PHE A 119 15.34 -2.17 8.82
C PHE A 119 15.24 -2.81 10.21
N ALA A 120 14.00 -3.04 10.66
CA ALA A 120 13.69 -3.67 11.94
C ALA A 120 14.33 -5.07 12.11
N PHE A 121 14.55 -5.80 11.01
CA PHE A 121 15.12 -7.15 11.05
C PHE A 121 16.55 -7.19 11.58
N ASN A 122 17.39 -6.23 11.18
CA ASN A 122 18.77 -6.16 11.65
C ASN A 122 18.83 -5.81 13.14
N ILE A 123 17.94 -4.91 13.59
CA ILE A 123 17.81 -4.52 14.99
C ILE A 123 17.33 -5.68 15.86
N HIS A 124 16.37 -6.48 15.39
CA HIS A 124 15.89 -7.65 16.12
C HIS A 124 17.00 -8.64 16.46
N GLN A 125 17.91 -8.93 15.53
CA GLN A 125 19.02 -9.85 15.80
C GLN A 125 19.98 -9.30 16.84
N ILE A 126 20.34 -8.02 16.73
CA ILE A 126 21.22 -7.34 17.67
C ILE A 126 20.62 -7.39 19.09
N LEU A 127 19.36 -6.96 19.23
CA LEU A 127 18.68 -6.94 20.53
C LEU A 127 18.46 -8.34 21.10
N SER A 128 18.15 -9.33 20.27
CA SER A 128 18.01 -10.73 20.73
C SER A 128 19.30 -11.24 21.37
N ASN A 129 20.46 -10.95 20.77
CA ASN A 129 21.75 -11.35 21.33
C ASN A 129 22.04 -10.64 22.66
N PHE A 130 21.78 -9.34 22.74
CA PHE A 130 21.94 -8.59 23.99
C PHE A 130 21.02 -9.11 25.10
N ILE A 131 19.74 -9.37 24.80
CA ILE A 131 18.78 -9.93 25.76
C ILE A 131 19.25 -11.30 26.24
N LYS A 132 19.75 -12.16 25.34
CA LYS A 132 20.30 -13.47 25.70
C LYS A 132 21.45 -13.35 26.71
N ILE A 133 22.46 -12.53 26.40
CA ILE A 133 23.63 -12.31 27.29
C ILE A 133 23.18 -11.71 28.64
N SER A 134 22.25 -10.75 28.61
CA SER A 134 21.76 -10.09 29.82
C SER A 134 20.98 -11.06 30.73
N LYS A 135 20.27 -12.04 30.17
CA LYS A 135 19.61 -13.13 30.91
C LYS A 135 20.63 -14.08 31.52
N GLU A 136 21.66 -14.46 30.76
CA GLU A 136 22.75 -15.33 31.23
C GLU A 136 23.51 -14.70 32.40
N ASN A 137 23.71 -13.39 32.37
CA ASN A 137 24.37 -12.62 33.43
C ASN A 137 23.45 -12.23 34.60
N GLY A 138 22.16 -12.60 34.58
CA GLY A 138 21.20 -12.27 35.62
C GLY A 138 20.83 -10.78 35.73
N VAL A 139 21.13 -9.98 34.71
CA VAL A 139 20.80 -8.54 34.66
C VAL A 139 19.32 -8.32 34.39
N ILE A 140 18.70 -9.19 33.58
CA ILE A 140 17.27 -9.18 33.28
C ILE A 140 16.65 -10.56 33.56
N ALA A 141 15.35 -10.60 33.85
CA ALA A 141 14.63 -11.82 34.16
C ALA A 141 14.70 -12.86 33.02
N LYS A 142 14.81 -14.15 33.36
CA LYS A 142 14.96 -15.24 32.36
C LYS A 142 13.77 -15.33 31.39
N ASP A 143 12.57 -15.01 31.86
CA ASP A 143 11.33 -15.00 31.10
C ASP A 143 11.02 -13.67 30.41
N PHE A 144 11.87 -12.64 30.60
CA PHE A 144 11.69 -11.33 29.97
C PHE A 144 11.54 -11.43 28.45
N LYS A 145 10.62 -10.65 27.88
CA LYS A 145 10.42 -10.48 26.43
C LYS A 145 10.31 -9.00 26.11
N LEU A 146 11.13 -8.53 25.18
CA LEU A 146 11.00 -7.17 24.65
C LEU A 146 9.88 -7.17 23.61
N ALA A 147 8.82 -6.41 23.88
CA ALA A 147 7.83 -6.09 22.85
C ALA A 147 8.39 -4.99 21.96
N MET A 148 8.51 -5.26 20.66
CA MET A 148 8.89 -4.27 19.67
C MET A 148 7.77 -4.12 18.66
N SER A 149 7.49 -2.88 18.30
CA SER A 149 6.72 -2.55 17.10
C SER A 149 7.66 -2.38 15.92
N ALA A 150 7.09 -2.50 14.73
CA ALA A 150 7.75 -2.18 13.47
C ALA A 150 6.72 -1.49 12.59
N THR A 151 7.22 -0.60 11.74
CA THR A 151 6.40 0.18 10.83
C THR A 151 6.46 -0.43 9.43
N LEU A 152 5.31 -0.57 8.79
CA LEU A 152 5.23 -0.87 7.35
C LEU A 152 5.40 0.43 6.58
N LEU A 153 6.58 0.61 6.01
CA LEU A 153 6.93 1.74 5.15
C LEU A 153 6.32 1.52 3.75
N PRO A 154 5.36 2.34 3.30
CA PRO A 154 4.70 2.13 2.03
C PRO A 154 5.64 2.29 0.83
N ALA A 155 5.39 1.52 -0.23
CA ALA A 155 6.29 1.43 -1.38
C ALA A 155 6.39 2.73 -2.22
N ARG A 156 5.47 3.68 -2.02
CA ARG A 156 5.26 4.84 -2.91
C ARG A 156 5.39 6.19 -2.21
N ASN A 157 6.02 6.25 -1.03
CA ASN A 157 6.07 7.46 -0.19
C ASN A 157 4.65 8.03 0.06
N GLU A 158 3.71 7.13 0.34
CA GLU A 158 2.31 7.43 0.65
C GLU A 158 2.06 7.08 2.13
N TYR A 159 0.87 7.39 2.63
CA TYR A 159 0.54 7.19 4.05
C TYR A 159 -0.91 6.75 4.22
N GLN A 160 -1.24 6.24 5.40
CA GLN A 160 -2.61 5.86 5.72
C GLN A 160 -3.42 7.12 6.05
N ASN A 161 -4.51 7.35 5.32
CA ASN A 161 -5.41 8.48 5.54
C ASN A 161 -6.88 8.05 5.70
N PHE A 162 -7.09 6.83 6.18
CA PHE A 162 -8.41 6.27 6.53
C PHE A 162 -9.43 6.25 5.37
N GLY A 163 -8.95 6.20 4.13
CA GLY A 163 -9.79 5.93 2.97
C GLY A 163 -10.24 7.16 2.17
N ILE A 164 -9.93 8.38 2.62
CA ILE A 164 -10.32 9.61 1.91
C ILE A 164 -9.63 9.69 0.54
N MET A 165 -8.29 9.66 0.52
CA MET A 165 -7.53 9.71 -0.75
C MET A 165 -7.73 8.46 -1.59
N PRO A 166 -7.83 7.24 -1.02
CA PRO A 166 -8.25 6.07 -1.77
C PRO A 166 -9.58 6.24 -2.51
N ALA A 167 -10.61 6.77 -1.84
CA ALA A 167 -11.92 7.02 -2.47
C ALA A 167 -11.82 8.07 -3.58
N LEU A 168 -11.08 9.16 -3.35
CA LEU A 168 -10.83 10.19 -4.36
C LEU A 168 -10.08 9.64 -5.58
N ASP A 169 -9.10 8.76 -5.39
CA ASP A 169 -8.39 8.11 -6.49
C ASP A 169 -9.33 7.26 -7.34
N ILE A 170 -10.21 6.48 -6.69
CA ILE A 170 -11.21 5.68 -7.39
C ILE A 170 -12.15 6.57 -8.21
N LEU A 171 -12.62 7.68 -7.63
CA LEU A 171 -13.47 8.66 -8.32
C LEU A 171 -12.73 9.35 -9.48
N ASN A 172 -11.47 9.72 -9.29
CA ASN A 172 -10.66 10.35 -10.34
C ASN A 172 -10.41 9.41 -11.52
N ALA A 173 -10.18 8.12 -11.28
CA ALA A 173 -10.11 7.11 -12.34
C ALA A 173 -11.46 6.99 -13.08
N LEU A 174 -12.57 6.94 -12.34
CA LEU A 174 -13.92 6.89 -12.93
C LEU A 174 -14.23 8.11 -13.80
N PHE A 175 -14.02 9.32 -13.28
CA PHE A 175 -14.27 10.56 -14.00
C PHE A 175 -13.36 10.72 -15.22
N TYR A 176 -12.11 10.27 -15.13
CA TYR A 176 -11.23 10.24 -16.29
C TYR A 176 -11.80 9.38 -17.42
N VAL A 177 -12.28 8.17 -17.10
CA VAL A 177 -12.87 7.26 -18.11
C VAL A 177 -14.18 7.82 -18.66
N GLN A 178 -15.02 8.44 -17.83
CA GLN A 178 -16.25 9.09 -18.31
C GLN A 178 -15.98 10.26 -19.26
N LYS A 179 -14.94 11.06 -18.98
CA LYS A 179 -14.56 12.20 -19.83
C LYS A 179 -13.84 11.77 -21.11
N HIS A 180 -13.14 10.65 -21.06
CA HIS A 180 -12.31 10.14 -22.16
C HIS A 180 -12.61 8.66 -22.46
N PRO A 181 -13.86 8.30 -22.81
CA PRO A 181 -14.23 6.90 -23.02
C PRO A 181 -13.49 6.36 -24.25
N PRO A 182 -12.64 5.32 -24.10
CA PRO A 182 -11.91 4.74 -25.23
C PRO A 182 -12.73 3.68 -25.98
N PHE A 183 -14.04 3.62 -25.74
CA PHE A 183 -14.96 2.61 -26.24
C PHE A 183 -16.25 3.27 -26.74
N SER A 184 -16.96 2.57 -27.62
CA SER A 184 -18.29 2.98 -28.04
C SER A 184 -19.26 2.90 -26.86
N THR A 185 -20.03 3.95 -26.63
CA THR A 185 -21.11 3.97 -25.65
C THR A 185 -22.43 3.74 -26.38
N GLY A 186 -23.29 2.91 -25.81
CA GLY A 186 -24.62 2.65 -26.37
C GLY A 186 -25.53 3.87 -26.19
N GLY A 187 -25.29 4.94 -26.96
CA GLY A 187 -26.09 6.17 -27.08
C GLY A 187 -27.20 6.37 -26.05
N GLY A 188 -26.84 6.83 -24.86
CA GLY A 188 -27.76 7.30 -23.84
C GLY A 188 -27.12 8.49 -23.16
N GLY A 189 -27.63 9.69 -23.47
CA GLY A 189 -27.19 10.95 -22.87
C GLY A 189 -27.65 11.11 -21.42
#